data_AF-A0A3P8E449-F1
#
_entry.id   AF-A0A3P8E449-F1
#
_cell.length_a   1.000
_cell.length_b   1.000
_cell.length_c   1.000
_cell.angle_alpha   90.00
_cell.angle_beta   90.00
_cell.angle_gamma   90.00
#
_symmetry.space_group_name_H-M   'P 1'
#
loop_
_entity.id
_entity.type
_entity.pdbx_description
1 polymer ?
#
loop_
_entity_poly.entity_id
_entity_poly.type
_entity_poly.pdbx_seq_one_letter_code
_entity_poly.pdbx_strand_id
1 'polypeptide(L)'
;MFRTKLERFEEIRAKFLKEVKFCRLEDDYLAEYKAELEQLAQEKMAHVEELRQINSDINQLETTIKQTQVEQQRAVESARHILAEILPLRDEINSLRLNLGKEALPENIINMEYVSALLQLEQQNSSSRLPRAWSVDALMLPQNFSYAKDEWSGRSAMTGLCEPQASAACQSVSQMDIPSAAGFCKQQPPPMKICGSCQQQIHRNAPICPLCKSKSRSRNPKKPKARKSDD
;
A
#
# COMPACT_ATOMS: atom_id res chain seq x y z
N MET A 1 24.82 -30.76 -62.64
CA MET A 1 23.81 -31.17 -61.64
C MET A 1 24.38 -31.25 -60.22
N PHE A 2 25.51 -31.92 -59.99
CA PHE A 2 26.12 -32.05 -58.65
C PHE A 2 26.48 -30.70 -58.01
N ARG A 3 27.19 -29.82 -58.74
CA ARG A 3 27.61 -28.49 -58.25
C ARG A 3 26.44 -27.62 -57.75
N THR A 4 25.37 -27.53 -58.52
CA THR A 4 24.15 -26.78 -58.12
C THR A 4 23.49 -27.36 -56.87
N LYS A 5 23.48 -28.68 -56.70
CA LYS A 5 22.96 -29.32 -55.48
C LYS A 5 23.87 -29.04 -54.28
N LEU A 6 25.18 -29.01 -54.48
CA LEU A 6 26.15 -28.67 -53.44
C LEU A 6 26.01 -27.20 -53.00
N GLU A 7 25.92 -26.26 -53.93
CA GLU A 7 25.70 -24.83 -53.64
C GLU A 7 24.41 -24.61 -52.83
N ARG A 8 23.31 -25.26 -53.24
CA ARG A 8 22.04 -25.20 -52.50
C ARG A 8 22.15 -25.82 -51.10
N PHE A 9 22.88 -26.92 -50.96
CA PHE A 9 23.12 -27.54 -49.66
C PHE A 9 23.92 -26.60 -48.73
N GLU A 10 24.96 -25.95 -49.24
CA GLU A 10 25.77 -25.00 -48.48
C GLU A 10 24.94 -23.78 -48.05
N GLU A 11 24.08 -23.26 -48.92
CA GLU A 11 23.17 -22.16 -48.59
C GLU A 11 22.19 -22.54 -47.46
N ILE A 12 21.56 -23.72 -47.57
CA ILE A 12 20.63 -24.21 -46.54
C ILE A 12 21.37 -24.48 -45.23
N ARG A 13 22.57 -25.06 -45.29
CA ARG A 13 23.44 -25.29 -44.12
C ARG A 13 23.78 -23.98 -43.42
N ALA A 14 24.13 -22.93 -44.18
CA ALA A 14 24.44 -21.63 -43.61
C ALA A 14 23.23 -20.99 -42.93
N LYS A 15 22.04 -21.07 -43.55
CA LYS A 15 20.78 -20.61 -42.95
C LYS A 15 20.46 -21.38 -41.67
N PHE A 16 20.58 -22.70 -41.68
CA PHE A 16 20.36 -23.54 -40.50
C PHE A 16 21.30 -23.17 -39.35
N LEU A 17 22.60 -23.00 -39.62
CA LEU A 17 23.56 -22.61 -38.59
C LEU A 17 23.27 -21.22 -38.00
N LYS A 18 22.79 -20.28 -38.83
CA LYS A 18 22.37 -18.96 -38.35
C LYS A 18 21.15 -19.08 -37.44
N GLU A 19 20.15 -19.86 -37.83
CA GLU A 19 18.93 -20.06 -37.04
C GLU A 19 19.24 -20.73 -35.70
N VAL A 20 20.06 -21.78 -35.69
CA VAL A 20 20.47 -22.46 -34.44
C VAL A 20 21.21 -21.50 -33.50
N LYS A 21 22.07 -20.62 -34.03
CA LYS A 21 22.73 -19.59 -33.21
C LYS A 21 21.74 -18.58 -32.64
N PHE A 22 20.75 -18.18 -33.44
CA PHE A 22 19.70 -17.27 -33.00
C PHE A 22 18.84 -17.91 -31.90
N CYS A 23 18.42 -19.17 -32.07
CA CYS A 23 17.68 -19.89 -31.02
C CYS A 23 18.44 -19.95 -29.69
N ARG A 24 19.76 -20.22 -29.73
CA ARG A 24 20.58 -20.24 -28.50
C ARG A 24 20.65 -18.89 -27.81
N LEU A 25 20.77 -17.82 -28.59
CA LEU A 25 20.77 -16.46 -28.04
C LEU A 25 19.42 -16.12 -27.39
N GLU A 26 18.31 -16.50 -28.02
CA GLU A 26 16.98 -16.34 -27.45
C GLU A 26 16.78 -17.18 -26.18
N ASP A 27 17.34 -18.40 -26.13
CA ASP A 27 17.32 -19.23 -24.93
C ASP A 27 18.07 -18.56 -23.76
N ASP A 28 19.23 -17.94 -24.04
CA ASP A 28 20.01 -17.19 -23.06
C ASP A 28 19.20 -15.99 -22.52
N TYR A 29 18.61 -15.18 -23.40
CA TYR A 29 17.76 -14.06 -22.99
C TYR A 29 16.53 -14.50 -22.20
N LEU A 30 15.91 -15.60 -22.60
CA LEU A 30 14.75 -16.15 -21.90
C LEU A 30 15.12 -16.65 -20.49
N ALA A 31 16.34 -17.15 -20.30
CA ALA A 31 16.86 -17.47 -18.97
C ALA A 31 17.05 -16.20 -18.12
N GLU A 32 17.64 -15.14 -18.69
CA GLU A 32 17.81 -13.84 -18.01
C GLU A 32 16.46 -13.24 -17.57
N TYR A 33 15.46 -13.21 -18.44
CA TYR A 33 14.13 -12.67 -18.11
C TYR A 33 13.40 -13.48 -17.03
N LYS A 34 13.58 -14.81 -17.02
CA LYS A 34 13.03 -15.65 -15.95
C LYS A 34 13.69 -15.36 -14.60
N ALA A 35 15.01 -15.17 -14.60
CA ALA A 35 15.74 -14.81 -13.39
C ALA A 35 15.33 -13.43 -12.87
N GLU A 36 15.18 -12.44 -13.76
CA GLU A 36 14.71 -11.09 -13.38
C GLU A 36 13.27 -11.13 -12.83
N LEU A 37 12.38 -11.93 -13.42
CA LEU A 37 11.03 -12.12 -12.90
C LEU A 37 11.03 -12.72 -11.48
N GLU A 38 11.92 -13.68 -11.21
CA GLU A 38 12.07 -14.27 -9.88
C GLU A 38 12.59 -13.25 -8.86
N GLN A 39 13.58 -12.43 -9.23
CA GLN A 39 14.09 -11.35 -8.38
C GLN A 39 12.98 -10.34 -8.03
N LEU A 40 12.22 -9.90 -9.03
CA LEU A 40 11.08 -8.98 -8.81
C LEU A 40 10.01 -9.60 -7.90
N ALA A 41 9.77 -10.91 -8.00
CA ALA A 41 8.85 -11.61 -7.12
C ALA A 41 9.36 -11.64 -5.67
N GLN A 42 10.68 -11.85 -5.48
CA GLN A 42 11.32 -11.79 -4.15
C GLN A 42 11.24 -10.39 -3.55
N GLU A 43 11.55 -9.34 -4.33
CA GLU A 43 11.43 -7.94 -3.90
C GLU A 43 10.00 -7.60 -3.49
N LYS A 44 9.01 -8.01 -4.29
CA LYS A 44 7.59 -7.86 -3.93
C LYS A 44 7.27 -8.50 -2.58
N MET A 45 7.77 -9.71 -2.32
CA MET A 45 7.55 -10.40 -1.05
C MET A 45 8.23 -9.67 0.12
N ALA A 46 9.43 -9.12 -0.09
CA ALA A 46 10.11 -8.30 0.90
C ALA A 46 9.29 -7.05 1.26
N HIS A 47 8.74 -6.33 0.27
CA HIS A 47 7.87 -5.19 0.52
C HIS A 47 6.56 -5.53 1.24
N VAL A 48 5.99 -6.72 0.96
CA VAL A 48 4.81 -7.19 1.71
C VAL A 48 5.14 -7.37 3.19
N GLU A 49 6.33 -7.89 3.51
CA GLU A 49 6.75 -8.06 4.90
C GLU A 49 7.03 -6.72 5.59
N GLU A 50 7.64 -5.75 4.89
CA GLU A 50 7.80 -4.38 5.39
C GLU A 50 6.44 -3.75 5.75
N LEU A 51 5.44 -3.91 4.88
CA LEU A 51 4.07 -3.45 5.15
C LEU A 51 3.44 -4.16 6.35
N ARG A 52 3.69 -5.48 6.51
CA ARG A 52 3.21 -6.24 7.66
C ARG A 52 3.82 -5.71 8.96
N GLN A 53 5.11 -5.39 8.97
CA GLN A 53 5.80 -4.82 10.12
C GLN A 53 5.24 -3.43 10.47
N ILE A 54 5.09 -2.54 9.49
CA ILE A 54 4.49 -1.21 9.69
C ILE A 54 3.10 -1.32 10.34
N ASN A 55 2.27 -2.25 9.85
CA ASN A 55 0.93 -2.47 10.42
C ASN A 55 0.99 -2.98 11.87
N SER A 56 1.94 -3.86 12.19
CA SER A 56 2.19 -4.31 13.56
C SER A 56 2.59 -3.14 14.46
N ASP A 57 3.52 -2.30 14.01
CA ASP A 57 4.02 -1.17 14.79
C ASP A 57 2.93 -0.11 15.03
N ILE A 58 2.08 0.15 14.03
CA ILE A 58 0.89 0.99 14.17
C ILE A 58 0.01 0.47 15.31
N ASN A 59 -0.34 -0.81 15.31
CA ASN A 59 -1.20 -1.40 16.35
C ASN A 59 -0.57 -1.32 17.75
N GLN A 60 0.75 -1.50 17.86
CA GLN A 60 1.48 -1.36 19.13
C GLN A 60 1.44 0.10 19.63
N LEU A 61 1.65 1.07 18.74
CA LEU A 61 1.59 2.49 19.09
C LEU A 61 0.17 2.91 19.49
N GLU A 62 -0.86 2.44 18.79
CA GLU A 62 -2.25 2.71 19.18
C GLU A 62 -2.58 2.19 20.58
N THR A 63 -2.11 0.99 20.89
CA THR A 63 -2.30 0.39 22.22
C THR A 63 -1.58 1.21 23.29
N THR A 64 -0.35 1.65 23.00
CA THR A 64 0.43 2.50 23.90
C THR A 64 -0.25 3.84 24.14
N ILE A 65 -0.74 4.51 23.08
CA ILE A 65 -1.46 5.78 23.19
C ILE A 65 -2.71 5.61 24.05
N LYS A 66 -3.52 4.58 23.81
CA LYS A 66 -4.72 4.30 24.62
C LYS A 66 -4.37 4.10 26.09
N GLN A 67 -3.32 3.33 26.38
CA GLN A 67 -2.86 3.07 27.74
C GLN A 67 -2.39 4.37 28.43
N THR A 68 -1.58 5.17 27.76
CA THR A 68 -1.10 6.46 28.29
C THR A 68 -2.25 7.45 28.51
N GLN A 69 -3.27 7.47 27.66
CA GLN A 69 -4.46 8.29 27.86
C GLN A 69 -5.24 7.87 29.11
N VAL A 70 -5.40 6.57 29.35
CA VAL A 70 -6.05 6.05 30.58
C VAL A 70 -5.25 6.42 31.83
N GLU A 71 -3.92 6.29 31.77
CA GLU A 71 -3.04 6.66 32.88
C GLU A 71 -3.08 8.17 33.16
N GLN A 72 -3.09 8.99 32.12
CA GLN A 72 -3.28 10.44 32.24
C GLN A 72 -4.61 10.78 32.90
N GLN A 73 -5.71 10.13 32.48
CA GLN A 73 -7.03 10.33 33.09
C GLN A 73 -7.03 9.99 34.59
N ARG A 74 -6.46 8.84 34.95
CA ARG A 74 -6.31 8.44 36.36
C ARG A 74 -5.48 9.44 37.16
N ALA A 75 -4.40 9.97 36.59
CA ALA A 75 -3.57 10.97 37.25
C ALA A 75 -4.32 12.30 37.46
N VAL A 76 -5.08 12.76 36.46
CA VAL A 76 -5.93 13.95 36.57
C VAL A 76 -7.00 13.75 37.64
N GLU A 77 -7.70 12.63 37.66
CA GLU A 77 -8.69 12.30 38.69
C GLU A 77 -8.07 12.29 40.09
N SER A 78 -6.88 11.71 40.25
CA SER A 78 -6.15 11.73 41.51
C SER A 78 -5.79 13.16 41.94
N ALA A 79 -5.32 14.00 41.02
CA ALA A 79 -4.99 15.40 41.31
C ALA A 79 -6.23 16.22 41.70
N ARG A 80 -7.38 15.96 41.06
CA ARG A 80 -8.66 16.57 41.43
C ARG A 80 -9.08 16.21 42.85
N HIS A 81 -8.94 14.94 43.23
CA HIS A 81 -9.27 14.48 44.58
C HIS A 81 -8.42 15.20 45.64
N ILE A 82 -7.10 15.28 45.41
CA ILE A 82 -6.16 15.97 46.30
C ILE A 82 -6.51 17.46 46.39
N LEU A 83 -6.82 18.12 45.25
CA LEU A 83 -7.24 19.52 45.27
C LEU A 83 -8.54 19.72 46.07
N ALA A 84 -9.51 18.81 45.93
CA ALA A 84 -10.75 18.84 46.68
C ALA A 84 -10.56 18.66 48.20
N GLU A 85 -9.50 17.96 48.63
CA GLU A 85 -9.14 17.82 50.05
C GLU A 85 -8.34 19.03 50.58
N ILE A 86 -7.41 19.58 49.79
CA ILE A 86 -6.54 20.68 50.24
C ILE A 86 -7.34 21.98 50.46
N LEU A 87 -8.34 22.27 49.62
CA LEU A 87 -9.14 23.49 49.71
C LEU A 87 -9.87 23.66 51.06
N PRO A 88 -10.68 22.69 51.54
CA PRO A 88 -11.32 22.82 52.85
C PRO A 88 -10.32 22.86 54.00
N LEU A 89 -9.24 22.08 53.94
CA LEU A 89 -8.18 22.10 54.96
C LEU A 89 -7.51 23.48 55.04
N ARG A 90 -7.25 24.12 53.90
CA ARG A 90 -6.74 25.51 53.86
C ARG A 90 -7.71 26.46 54.56
N ASP A 91 -9.01 26.31 54.31
CA ASP A 91 -10.05 27.18 54.88
C ASP A 91 -10.20 26.98 56.40
N GLU A 92 -10.07 25.74 56.88
CA GLU A 92 -10.01 25.42 58.31
C GLU A 92 -8.77 26.03 58.98
N ILE A 93 -7.59 25.88 58.37
CA ILE A 93 -6.35 26.47 58.88
C ILE A 93 -6.46 28.01 58.93
N ASN A 94 -7.02 28.62 57.89
CA ASN A 94 -7.25 30.07 57.87
C ASN A 94 -8.18 30.50 58.99
N SER A 95 -9.27 29.76 59.24
CA SER A 95 -10.18 30.02 60.37
C SER A 95 -9.46 29.95 61.71
N LEU A 96 -8.60 28.94 61.91
CA LEU A 96 -7.80 28.79 63.13
C LEU A 96 -6.76 29.91 63.30
N ARG A 97 -6.09 30.33 62.22
CA ARG A 97 -5.11 31.42 62.25
C ARG A 97 -5.76 32.74 62.63
N LEU A 98 -6.92 33.05 62.05
CA LEU A 98 -7.68 34.27 62.36
C LEU A 98 -8.14 34.29 63.82
N ASN A 99 -8.61 33.16 64.37
CA ASN A 99 -8.97 33.06 65.79
C ASN A 99 -7.79 33.32 66.75
N LEU A 100 -6.56 33.07 66.30
CA LEU A 100 -5.33 33.35 67.04
C LEU A 100 -4.77 34.77 66.77
N GLY A 101 -5.50 35.62 66.05
CA GLY A 101 -5.06 36.96 65.67
C GLY A 101 -3.93 36.99 64.63
N LYS A 102 -3.72 35.89 63.88
CA LYS A 102 -2.72 35.80 62.81
C LYS A 102 -3.36 36.07 61.44
N GLU A 103 -2.57 36.58 60.50
CA GLU A 103 -2.98 36.73 59.10
C GLU A 103 -3.23 35.36 58.44
N ALA A 104 -4.17 35.37 57.49
CA ALA A 104 -4.48 34.22 56.64
C ALA A 104 -3.27 33.76 55.82
N LEU A 105 -3.30 32.50 55.40
CA LEU A 105 -2.34 31.94 54.47
C LEU A 105 -2.41 32.69 53.12
N PRO A 106 -1.25 32.99 52.48
CA PRO A 106 -1.21 33.56 51.13
C PRO A 106 -2.11 32.82 50.13
N GLU A 107 -2.81 33.59 49.28
CA GLU A 107 -3.72 33.05 48.26
C GLU A 107 -3.00 32.13 47.24
N ASN A 108 -1.70 32.35 47.02
CA ASN A 108 -0.85 31.57 46.12
C ASN A 108 -0.17 30.36 46.78
N ILE A 109 -0.64 29.89 47.94
CA ILE A 109 -0.10 28.64 48.51
C ILE A 109 -0.44 27.43 47.64
N ILE A 110 -1.57 27.49 46.95
CA ILE A 110 -1.89 26.57 45.86
C ILE A 110 -1.63 27.37 44.58
N ASN A 111 -0.54 27.07 43.87
CA ASN A 111 -0.20 27.80 42.66
C ASN A 111 -1.32 27.62 41.61
N MET A 112 -2.01 28.73 41.31
CA MET A 112 -3.16 28.79 40.41
C MET A 112 -2.83 28.34 38.99
N GLU A 113 -1.55 28.40 38.59
CA GLU A 113 -1.09 27.88 37.31
C GLU A 113 -1.27 26.36 37.21
N TYR A 114 -1.06 25.61 38.31
CA TYR A 114 -1.28 24.16 38.32
C TYR A 114 -2.76 23.81 38.29
N VAL A 115 -3.61 24.60 38.96
CA VAL A 115 -5.07 24.42 38.92
C VAL A 115 -5.60 24.70 37.50
N SER A 116 -5.10 25.75 36.85
CA SER A 116 -5.40 26.07 35.45
C SER A 116 -4.92 24.98 34.49
N ALA A 117 -3.72 24.43 34.71
CA ALA A 117 -3.19 23.32 33.92
C ALA A 117 -4.05 22.05 34.03
N LEU A 118 -4.55 21.72 35.25
CA LEU A 118 -5.46 20.59 35.45
C LEU A 118 -6.77 20.76 34.67
N LEU A 119 -7.38 21.95 34.72
CA LEU A 119 -8.61 22.28 33.96
C LEU A 119 -8.39 22.19 32.44
N GLN A 120 -7.23 22.64 31.94
CA GLN A 120 -6.88 22.54 30.52
C GLN A 120 -6.71 21.09 30.06
N LEU A 121 -6.09 20.24 30.89
CA LEU A 121 -5.91 18.81 30.59
C LEU A 121 -7.26 18.07 30.50
N GLU A 122 -8.22 18.40 31.37
CA GLU A 122 -9.58 17.87 31.30
C GLU A 122 -10.28 18.25 29.98
N GLN A 123 -10.09 19.49 29.54
CA GLN A 123 -10.75 20.00 28.34
C GLN A 123 -10.17 19.40 27.05
N GLN A 124 -8.85 19.14 27.01
CA GLN A 124 -8.19 18.52 25.87
C GLN A 124 -8.54 17.03 25.70
N ASN A 125 -8.79 16.31 26.79
CA ASN A 125 -9.17 14.89 26.76
C ASN A 125 -10.51 14.62 26.04
N SER A 126 -11.38 15.62 25.94
CA SER A 126 -12.64 15.52 25.17
C SER A 126 -12.44 15.65 23.64
N SER A 127 -11.28 16.16 23.20
CA SER A 127 -11.01 16.55 21.81
C SER A 127 -9.92 15.72 21.13
N SER A 128 -9.26 14.81 21.87
CA SER A 128 -8.13 13.98 21.42
C SER A 128 -8.54 12.82 20.49
N ARG A 129 -9.25 13.12 19.39
CA ARG A 129 -9.29 12.22 18.23
C ARG A 129 -8.00 12.40 17.45
N LEU A 130 -7.32 11.29 17.17
CA LEU A 130 -6.19 11.29 16.25
C LEU A 130 -6.62 11.97 14.93
N PRO A 131 -5.79 12.87 14.37
CA PRO A 131 -6.00 13.42 13.04
C PRO A 131 -6.34 12.35 12.02
N ARG A 132 -7.36 12.60 11.19
CA ARG A 132 -7.93 11.63 10.24
C ARG A 132 -6.89 11.01 9.28
N ALA A 133 -5.79 11.72 9.04
CA ALA A 133 -4.66 11.24 8.23
C ALA A 133 -3.91 10.04 8.85
N TRP A 134 -4.05 9.81 10.15
CA TRP A 134 -3.44 8.71 10.89
C TRP A 134 -4.47 7.68 11.37
N SER A 135 -5.70 7.77 10.87
CA SER A 135 -6.71 6.74 11.10
C SER A 135 -6.28 5.47 10.38
N VAL A 136 -6.26 4.33 11.07
CA VAL A 136 -5.85 3.03 10.50
C VAL A 136 -6.66 2.69 9.24
N ASP A 137 -7.96 3.02 9.23
CA ASP A 137 -8.84 2.87 8.06
C ASP A 137 -8.37 3.63 6.80
N ALA A 138 -7.62 4.72 6.96
CA ALA A 138 -7.11 5.52 5.85
C ALA A 138 -5.78 4.97 5.27
N LEU A 139 -5.04 4.19 6.05
CA LEU A 139 -3.73 3.63 5.68
C LEU A 139 -3.80 2.19 5.18
N MET A 140 -4.89 1.48 5.48
CA MET A 140 -5.14 0.16 4.93
C MET A 140 -5.43 0.28 3.43
N LEU A 141 -4.41 0.06 2.60
CA LEU A 141 -4.59 -0.22 1.18
C LEU A 141 -5.48 -1.49 1.06
N PRO A 142 -6.46 -1.54 0.14
CA PRO A 142 -7.29 -2.72 0.00
C PRO A 142 -6.41 -3.95 -0.24
N GLN A 143 -6.42 -4.90 0.70
CA GLN A 143 -5.67 -6.16 0.60
C GLN A 143 -6.15 -7.07 -0.55
N ASN A 144 -7.16 -6.65 -1.31
CA ASN A 144 -7.68 -7.36 -2.47
C ASN A 144 -6.94 -6.93 -3.75
N PHE A 145 -5.64 -7.19 -3.83
CA PHE A 145 -5.05 -7.50 -5.12
C PHE A 145 -5.34 -8.97 -5.39
N SER A 146 -6.51 -9.26 -5.96
CA SER A 146 -6.80 -10.60 -6.48
C SER A 146 -5.78 -10.87 -7.58
N TYR A 147 -4.75 -11.64 -7.26
CA TYR A 147 -3.86 -12.20 -8.26
C TYR A 147 -4.72 -13.17 -9.06
N ALA A 148 -5.25 -12.71 -10.21
CA ALA A 148 -5.72 -13.62 -11.23
C ALA A 148 -4.48 -14.45 -11.60
N LYS A 149 -4.43 -15.69 -11.09
CA LYS A 149 -3.55 -16.73 -11.62
C LYS A 149 -4.06 -17.02 -13.04
N ASP A 150 -3.74 -16.15 -13.99
CA ASP A 150 -3.68 -16.57 -15.38
C ASP A 150 -2.41 -17.39 -15.51
N GLU A 151 -2.63 -18.68 -15.29
CA GLU A 151 -1.72 -19.78 -15.46
C GLU A 151 -1.13 -19.70 -16.88
N TRP A 152 0.09 -19.14 -17.00
CA TRP A 152 0.89 -19.31 -18.20
C TRP A 152 1.41 -20.75 -18.23
N SER A 153 0.49 -21.67 -18.44
CA SER A 153 0.73 -23.07 -18.73
C SER A 153 1.38 -23.13 -20.12
N GLY A 154 2.71 -23.02 -20.15
CA GLY A 154 3.51 -23.47 -21.27
C GLY A 154 3.30 -24.98 -21.45
N ARG A 155 2.33 -25.37 -22.27
CA ARG A 155 2.19 -26.73 -22.77
C ARG A 155 2.40 -26.74 -24.27
N SER A 156 3.64 -27.03 -24.65
CA SER A 156 3.91 -27.78 -25.87
C SER A 156 3.22 -29.14 -25.76
N ALA A 157 2.26 -29.40 -26.64
CA ALA A 157 1.78 -30.75 -26.94
C ALA A 157 1.42 -30.84 -28.42
N MET A 158 2.46 -31.21 -29.18
CA MET A 158 2.49 -32.01 -30.40
C MET A 158 1.14 -32.58 -30.85
N THR A 159 0.82 -32.28 -32.10
CA THR A 159 -0.12 -32.94 -33.00
C THR A 159 -0.08 -34.47 -32.93
N GLY A 160 -1.25 -35.11 -32.73
CA GLY A 160 -1.44 -36.56 -32.84
C GLY A 160 -2.91 -36.99 -32.76
N LEU A 161 -3.50 -37.24 -33.93
CA LEU A 161 -4.49 -38.29 -34.29
C LEU A 161 -5.79 -38.52 -33.47
N CYS A 162 -6.91 -38.58 -34.23
CA CYS A 162 -8.17 -39.36 -34.05
C CYS A 162 -8.98 -39.16 -32.75
N GLU A 163 -10.31 -39.22 -32.67
CA GLU A 163 -11.48 -39.34 -33.55
C GLU A 163 -12.71 -39.22 -32.58
N PRO A 164 -13.94 -38.89 -33.01
CA PRO A 164 -14.98 -38.38 -32.12
C PRO A 164 -15.99 -39.44 -31.62
N GLN A 165 -16.83 -38.98 -30.67
CA GLN A 165 -18.23 -39.35 -30.42
C GLN A 165 -18.58 -40.16 -29.16
N ALA A 166 -19.84 -39.91 -28.78
CA ALA A 166 -20.75 -40.64 -27.89
C ALA A 166 -20.54 -40.39 -26.38
N SER A 167 -21.55 -40.29 -25.52
CA SER A 167 -22.98 -39.98 -25.57
C SER A 167 -23.48 -40.14 -24.12
N ALA A 168 -24.50 -39.37 -23.74
CA ALA A 168 -25.50 -39.69 -22.70
C ALA A 168 -25.01 -39.98 -21.25
N ALA A 169 -25.48 -39.18 -20.30
CA ALA A 169 -26.59 -39.59 -19.43
C ALA A 169 -26.82 -38.55 -18.32
N CYS A 170 -28.04 -38.02 -18.32
CA CYS A 170 -28.63 -37.30 -17.20
C CYS A 170 -28.91 -38.29 -16.06
N GLN A 171 -28.52 -37.99 -14.81
CA GLN A 171 -29.32 -38.36 -13.62
C GLN A 171 -29.23 -37.29 -12.54
N SER A 172 -30.41 -36.96 -12.05
CA SER A 172 -30.84 -35.98 -11.06
C SER A 172 -30.32 -36.22 -9.64
N VAL A 173 -30.10 -35.15 -8.86
CA VAL A 173 -30.71 -34.96 -7.52
C VAL A 173 -30.51 -33.52 -7.00
N SER A 174 -31.65 -32.92 -6.62
CA SER A 174 -31.90 -32.02 -5.48
C SER A 174 -31.25 -30.62 -5.39
N GLN A 175 -32.12 -29.62 -5.62
CA GLN A 175 -32.52 -28.58 -4.65
C GLN A 175 -31.44 -27.63 -4.10
N MET A 176 -31.48 -26.35 -4.53
CA MET A 176 -31.71 -25.16 -3.68
C MET A 176 -31.55 -23.86 -4.48
N ASP A 177 -32.26 -22.84 -4.02
CA ASP A 177 -32.64 -21.58 -4.64
C ASP A 177 -31.49 -20.69 -5.17
N ILE A 178 -31.68 -20.14 -6.37
CA ILE A 178 -30.89 -19.04 -6.92
C ILE A 178 -31.77 -17.77 -6.92
N PRO A 179 -31.52 -16.78 -6.05
CA PRO A 179 -32.11 -15.46 -6.23
C PRO A 179 -31.45 -14.77 -7.42
N SER A 180 -32.31 -14.32 -8.33
CA SER A 180 -31.99 -13.51 -9.50
C SER A 180 -31.13 -12.29 -9.13
N ALA A 181 -29.87 -12.29 -9.54
CA ALA A 181 -28.97 -11.13 -9.41
C ALA A 181 -29.26 -10.09 -10.51
N ALA A 182 -30.47 -9.54 -10.51
CA ALA A 182 -30.77 -8.26 -11.12
C ALA A 182 -30.23 -7.17 -10.17
N GLY A 183 -28.95 -6.84 -10.28
CA GLY A 183 -28.32 -5.89 -9.36
C GLY A 183 -26.88 -5.50 -9.65
N PHE A 184 -26.37 -5.68 -10.88
CA PHE A 184 -25.13 -5.00 -11.25
C PHE A 184 -25.45 -3.53 -11.54
N CYS A 185 -25.18 -2.69 -10.54
CA CYS A 185 -25.17 -1.24 -10.67
C CYS A 185 -24.27 -0.86 -11.84
N LYS A 186 -24.88 -0.44 -12.96
CA LYS A 186 -24.19 0.11 -14.14
C LYS A 186 -23.52 1.42 -13.72
N GLN A 187 -22.36 1.35 -13.07
CA GLN A 187 -21.51 2.53 -12.93
C GLN A 187 -21.07 2.93 -14.34
N GLN A 188 -21.62 4.03 -14.83
CA GLN A 188 -21.20 4.59 -16.11
C GLN A 188 -19.69 4.89 -16.03
N PRO A 189 -18.92 4.49 -17.05
CA PRO A 189 -17.50 4.79 -17.08
C PRO A 189 -17.29 6.30 -16.96
N PRO A 190 -16.32 6.76 -16.14
CA PRO A 190 -16.14 8.18 -15.87
C PRO A 190 -15.82 8.94 -17.18
N PRO A 191 -16.32 10.18 -17.33
CA PRO A 191 -16.19 10.93 -18.57
C PRO A 191 -14.72 11.16 -18.93
N MET A 192 -14.29 10.67 -20.08
CA MET A 192 -12.91 10.80 -20.56
C MET A 192 -12.64 12.22 -21.09
N LYS A 193 -11.39 12.69 -21.01
CA LYS A 193 -10.94 13.93 -21.65
C LYS A 193 -10.00 13.63 -22.82
N ILE A 194 -9.92 14.52 -23.80
CA ILE A 194 -9.04 14.37 -24.95
C ILE A 194 -7.69 15.04 -24.68
N CYS A 195 -6.58 14.36 -24.99
CA CYS A 195 -5.25 14.94 -24.89
C CYS A 195 -5.08 16.07 -25.92
N GLY A 196 -4.71 17.28 -25.47
CA GLY A 196 -4.47 18.42 -26.38
C GLY A 196 -3.30 18.24 -27.37
N SER A 197 -2.42 17.26 -27.15
CA SER A 197 -1.23 17.04 -28.00
C SER A 197 -1.43 15.93 -29.05
N CYS A 198 -2.05 14.80 -28.68
CA CYS A 198 -2.26 13.67 -29.62
C CYS A 198 -3.73 13.32 -29.86
N GLN A 199 -4.64 14.05 -29.24
CA GLN A 199 -6.10 13.87 -29.36
C GLN A 199 -6.63 12.48 -28.96
N GLN A 200 -5.83 11.68 -28.25
CA GLN A 200 -6.28 10.40 -27.67
C GLN A 200 -7.11 10.62 -26.39
N GLN A 201 -8.03 9.69 -26.12
CA GLN A 201 -8.81 9.70 -24.88
C GLN A 201 -7.93 9.35 -23.67
N ILE A 202 -7.94 10.20 -22.65
CA ILE A 202 -7.24 10.00 -21.38
C ILE A 202 -8.22 10.19 -20.21
N HIS A 203 -7.93 9.56 -19.07
CA HIS A 203 -8.76 9.71 -17.88
C HIS A 203 -8.88 11.19 -17.46
N ARG A 204 -10.05 11.64 -16.98
CA ARG A 204 -10.31 13.06 -16.66
C ARG A 204 -9.30 13.66 -15.67
N ASN A 205 -8.89 12.85 -14.70
CA ASN A 205 -7.93 13.25 -13.66
C ASN A 205 -6.46 12.98 -14.04
N ALA A 206 -6.18 12.47 -15.25
CA ALA A 206 -4.79 12.25 -15.68
C ALA A 206 -4.10 13.61 -15.91
N PRO A 207 -3.01 13.94 -15.18
CA PRO A 207 -2.38 15.26 -15.29
C PRO A 207 -1.70 15.49 -16.65
N ILE A 208 -1.18 14.43 -17.30
CA ILE A 208 -0.52 14.46 -18.61
C ILE A 208 -0.85 13.17 -19.37
N CYS A 209 -0.89 13.22 -20.71
CA CYS A 209 -1.09 12.03 -21.54
C CYS A 209 0.11 11.07 -21.46
N PRO A 210 -0.07 9.79 -21.05
CA PRO A 210 1.03 8.84 -20.91
C PRO A 210 1.69 8.48 -22.25
N LEU A 211 0.93 8.54 -23.35
CA LEU A 211 1.44 8.30 -24.70
C LEU A 211 2.30 9.46 -25.22
N CYS A 212 1.95 10.70 -24.88
CA CYS A 212 2.75 11.87 -25.24
C CYS A 212 3.97 12.00 -24.35
N LYS A 213 3.82 11.75 -23.04
CA LYS A 213 4.93 11.82 -22.07
C LYS A 213 6.04 10.83 -22.39
N SER A 214 5.69 9.64 -22.87
CA SER A 214 6.67 8.63 -23.30
C SER A 214 7.33 8.96 -24.64
N LYS A 215 6.68 9.75 -25.51
CA LYS A 215 7.24 10.19 -26.80
C LYS A 215 8.02 11.51 -26.73
N SER A 216 7.74 12.37 -25.77
CA SER A 216 8.52 13.60 -25.54
C SER A 216 9.84 13.31 -24.84
N ARG A 217 10.76 12.57 -25.48
CA ARG A 217 12.18 12.62 -25.11
C ARG A 217 12.65 14.06 -25.34
N SER A 218 13.24 14.69 -24.33
CA SER A 218 13.66 16.10 -24.39
C SER A 218 14.62 16.32 -25.56
N ARG A 219 14.52 17.48 -26.23
CA ARG A 219 15.38 17.84 -27.38
C ARG A 219 16.86 18.04 -27.02
N ASN A 220 17.24 17.95 -25.76
CA ASN A 220 18.61 18.11 -25.30
C ASN A 220 19.04 16.98 -24.36
N PRO A 221 19.46 15.82 -24.89
CA PRO A 221 19.97 14.74 -24.07
C PRO A 221 21.30 15.17 -23.43
N LYS A 222 21.42 15.05 -22.10
CA LYS A 222 22.70 15.24 -21.40
C LYS A 222 23.69 14.19 -21.94
N LYS A 223 24.79 14.64 -22.55
CA LYS A 223 25.85 13.76 -23.07
C LYS A 223 26.37 12.85 -21.96
N PRO A 224 26.50 11.53 -22.17
CA PRO A 224 27.20 10.68 -21.22
C PRO A 224 28.68 11.08 -21.15
N LYS A 225 29.22 11.25 -19.94
CA LYS A 225 30.66 11.48 -19.71
C LYS A 225 31.44 10.24 -20.14
N ALA A 226 32.34 10.39 -21.12
CA ALA A 226 33.29 9.34 -21.51
C ALA A 226 34.21 9.02 -20.33
N ARG A 227 34.35 7.74 -19.99
CA ARG A 227 35.40 7.24 -19.08
C ARG A 227 36.69 7.18 -19.90
N LYS A 228 37.76 7.82 -19.41
CA LYS A 228 39.12 7.67 -19.95
C LYS A 228 39.61 6.25 -19.62
N SER A 229 40.08 5.53 -20.62
CA SER A 229 40.92 4.34 -20.45
C SER A 229 42.37 4.82 -20.25
N ASP A 230 42.98 4.46 -19.13
CA ASP A 230 44.43 4.54 -18.93
C ASP A 230 45.06 3.30 -19.58
N ASP A 231 45.97 3.53 -20.53
CA ASP A 231 47.14 2.70 -20.85
C ASP A 231 48.27 3.67 -21.25
#